data_AF-A0A8H6K1M5-F1
#
_entry.id   AF-A0A8H6K1M5-F1
#
_cell.length_a   1.000
_cell.length_b   1.000
_cell.length_c   1.000
_cell.angle_alpha   90.00
_cell.angle_beta   90.00
_cell.angle_gamma   90.00
#
_symmetry.space_group_name_H-M   'P 1'
#
loop_
_entity.id
_entity.type
_entity.pdbx_description
1 polymer ?
#
loop_
_entity_poly.entity_id
_entity_poly.type
_entity_poly.pdbx_seq_one_letter_code
_entity_poly.pdbx_strand_id
1 'polypeptide(L)'
;MGRRFYPRTVVEEAPSHDGRPCYAAWEMSEADPNTQTPPDASNRPKWSIQLYDTTPTAAERTYIRAVAKQVEESTREARRRREAQSRVEVHGLPLPAGIPDAERAALCAERLGRRGLTSSSRRPLTPGGSTASSDLEK
;
A
#
# COMPACT_ATOMS: atom_id res chain seq x y z
N MET A 1 -8.28 36.49 12.82
CA MET A 1 -9.07 35.60 11.94
C MET A 1 -8.17 34.44 11.52
N GLY A 2 -8.60 33.18 11.72
CA GLY A 2 -7.84 32.02 11.24
C GLY A 2 -7.82 31.98 9.71
N ARG A 3 -6.64 31.74 9.13
CA ARG A 3 -6.48 31.56 7.68
C ARG A 3 -7.24 30.28 7.29
N ARG A 4 -8.20 30.38 6.35
CA ARG A 4 -8.87 29.20 5.78
C ARG A 4 -7.92 28.52 4.80
N PHE A 5 -7.89 27.20 4.83
CA PHE A 5 -7.15 26.38 3.88
C PHE A 5 -8.11 25.46 3.16
N TYR A 6 -7.86 25.26 1.87
CA TYR A 6 -8.68 24.46 0.97
C TYR A 6 -7.89 23.22 0.58
N PRO A 7 -8.31 22.02 1.01
CA PRO A 7 -7.59 20.79 0.70
C PRO A 7 -7.82 20.38 -0.76
N ARG A 8 -6.74 20.01 -1.46
CA ARG A 8 -6.79 19.39 -2.79
C ARG A 8 -5.98 18.11 -2.82
N THR A 9 -6.48 17.10 -3.52
CA THR A 9 -5.77 15.84 -3.74
C THR A 9 -4.79 16.00 -4.90
N VAL A 10 -3.50 15.80 -4.63
CA VAL A 10 -2.46 15.66 -5.65
C VAL A 10 -2.35 14.18 -6.01
N VAL A 11 -2.21 13.88 -7.30
CA VAL A 11 -1.90 12.53 -7.78
C VAL A 11 -0.79 12.63 -8.82
N GLU A 12 0.32 11.97 -8.56
CA GLU A 12 1.53 12.01 -9.39
C GLU A 12 2.07 10.60 -9.61
N GLU A 13 2.80 10.41 -10.71
CA GLU A 13 3.53 9.16 -10.94
C GLU A 13 4.64 9.03 -9.90
N ALA A 14 4.77 7.85 -9.33
CA ALA A 14 5.79 7.53 -8.35
C ALA A 14 6.73 6.45 -8.89
N PRO A 15 7.99 6.40 -8.43
CA PRO A 15 8.90 5.35 -8.84
C PRO A 15 8.33 3.98 -8.50
N SER A 16 8.18 3.11 -9.51
CA SER A 16 7.96 1.68 -9.27
C SER A 16 9.28 0.93 -9.32
N HIS A 17 9.42 -0.06 -8.44
CA HIS A 17 10.62 -0.90 -8.37
C HIS A 17 10.64 -2.02 -9.42
N ASP A 18 9.53 -2.22 -10.15
CA ASP A 18 9.34 -3.29 -11.12
C ASP A 18 8.78 -2.81 -12.48
N GLY A 19 8.82 -1.50 -12.72
CA GLY A 19 8.35 -0.87 -13.97
C GLY A 19 6.83 -0.83 -14.15
N ARG A 20 6.05 -1.32 -13.17
CA ARG A 20 4.59 -1.30 -13.22
C ARG A 20 4.03 0.08 -12.85
N PRO A 21 2.76 0.40 -13.19
CA PRO A 21 2.15 1.65 -12.81
C PRO A 21 2.19 1.86 -11.29
N CYS A 22 2.69 3.01 -10.86
CA CYS A 22 2.72 3.40 -9.47
C CYS A 22 2.35 4.87 -9.37
N TYR A 23 1.36 5.18 -8.54
CA TYR A 23 0.90 6.55 -8.32
C TYR A 23 0.90 6.87 -6.83
N ALA A 24 1.47 8.03 -6.50
CA ALA A 24 1.37 8.61 -5.18
C ALA A 24 0.17 9.58 -5.14
N ALA A 25 -0.63 9.52 -4.08
CA ALA A 25 -1.67 10.48 -3.81
C ALA A 25 -1.52 11.05 -2.39
N TRP A 26 -1.75 12.35 -2.25
CA TRP A 26 -1.61 13.08 -0.99
C TRP A 26 -2.41 14.38 -0.99
N GLU A 27 -2.63 14.93 0.21
CA GLU A 27 -3.31 16.21 0.37
C GLU A 27 -2.34 17.39 0.35
N MET A 28 -2.66 18.37 -0.49
CA MET A 28 -2.06 19.70 -0.41
C MET A 28 -3.10 20.71 0.05
N SER A 29 -2.70 21.68 0.86
CA SER A 29 -3.57 22.76 1.34
C SER A 29 -3.26 24.06 0.60
N GLU A 30 -4.28 24.67 0.02
CA GLU A 30 -4.18 25.96 -0.67
C GLU A 30 -4.79 27.08 0.19
N ALA A 31 -4.26 28.30 0.11
CA ALA A 31 -4.81 29.45 0.81
C ALA A 31 -6.02 30.09 0.08
N ASP A 32 -6.15 29.85 -1.22
CA ASP A 32 -7.21 30.35 -2.10
C ASP A 32 -7.81 29.16 -2.87
N PRO A 33 -9.15 28.99 -2.89
CA PRO A 33 -9.79 27.85 -3.56
C PRO A 33 -9.64 27.86 -5.09
N ASN A 34 -9.35 29.01 -5.69
CA ASN A 34 -9.16 29.17 -7.14
C ASN A 34 -7.69 29.01 -7.54
N THR A 35 -6.78 28.87 -6.57
CA THR A 35 -5.36 28.63 -6.83
C THR A 35 -5.08 27.14 -6.92
N GLN A 36 -4.35 26.74 -7.95
CA GLN A 36 -3.80 25.39 -8.10
C GLN A 36 -2.28 25.50 -8.19
N THR A 37 -1.63 25.63 -7.04
CA THR A 37 -0.16 25.72 -6.97
C THR A 37 0.41 24.40 -7.49
N PRO A 38 1.36 24.40 -8.44
CA PRO A 38 2.01 23.16 -8.86
C PRO A 38 2.57 22.38 -7.66
N PRO A 39 2.44 21.05 -7.62
CA PRO A 39 3.00 20.27 -6.52
C PRO A 39 4.53 20.41 -6.51
N ASP A 40 5.09 20.82 -5.37
CA ASP A 40 6.52 20.82 -5.11
C ASP A 40 6.89 19.52 -4.38
N ALA A 41 7.98 18.87 -4.81
CA ALA A 41 8.53 17.70 -4.13
C ALA A 41 8.86 17.97 -2.66
N SER A 42 9.17 19.21 -2.29
CA SER A 42 9.40 19.63 -0.90
C SER A 42 8.13 19.53 -0.03
N ASN A 43 6.95 19.69 -0.64
CA ASN A 43 5.65 19.59 0.01
C ASN A 43 5.11 18.16 0.04
N ARG A 44 5.74 17.23 -0.68
CA ARG A 44 5.34 15.82 -0.70
C ARG A 44 5.57 15.20 0.69
N PRO A 45 4.54 14.59 1.32
CA PRO A 45 4.71 13.92 2.60
C PRO A 45 5.80 12.87 2.53
N LYS A 46 6.75 12.86 3.47
CA LYS A 46 7.91 11.95 3.45
C LYS A 46 7.53 10.49 3.69
N TRP A 47 6.55 10.26 4.55
CA TRP A 47 6.01 8.94 4.88
C TRP A 47 4.99 8.49 3.85
N SER A 48 5.12 7.24 3.36
CA SER A 48 4.14 6.61 2.47
C SER A 48 3.55 5.34 3.06
N ILE A 49 2.28 5.09 2.69
CA ILE A 49 1.60 3.82 2.87
C ILE A 49 1.55 3.15 1.49
N GLN A 50 2.22 2.01 1.34
CA GLN A 50 2.25 1.27 0.08
C GLN A 50 1.09 0.27 0.02
N LEU A 51 0.37 0.29 -1.09
CA LEU A 51 -0.76 -0.58 -1.39
C LEU A 51 -0.53 -1.23 -2.75
N TYR A 52 -0.88 -2.50 -2.86
CA TYR A 52 -0.86 -3.21 -4.13
C TYR A 52 -2.30 -3.45 -4.59
N ASP A 53 -2.64 -2.93 -5.77
CA ASP A 53 -3.87 -3.27 -6.44
C ASP A 53 -3.65 -4.57 -7.21
N THR A 54 -4.41 -5.61 -6.85
CA THR A 54 -4.27 -6.94 -7.45
C THR A 54 -5.37 -7.29 -8.45
N THR A 55 -6.17 -6.30 -8.87
CA THR A 55 -7.19 -6.51 -9.89
C THR A 55 -6.52 -6.76 -11.26
N PRO A 56 -7.16 -7.51 -12.16
CA PRO A 56 -6.64 -7.68 -13.52
C PRO A 56 -6.39 -6.35 -14.26
N THR A 57 -7.18 -5.32 -13.94
CA THR A 57 -7.10 -3.96 -14.48
C THR A 57 -5.92 -3.15 -13.93
N ALA A 58 -5.18 -3.67 -12.95
CA ALA A 58 -4.07 -2.96 -12.31
C ALA A 58 -2.86 -2.69 -13.22
N ALA A 59 -2.86 -3.23 -14.45
CA ALA A 59 -1.90 -2.86 -15.50
C ALA A 59 -2.16 -1.46 -16.10
N GLU A 60 -3.39 -0.95 -15.97
CA GLU A 60 -3.81 0.29 -16.61
C GLU A 60 -3.44 1.51 -15.77
N ARG A 61 -2.67 2.43 -16.37
CA ARG A 61 -2.15 3.63 -15.69
C ARG A 61 -3.26 4.56 -15.19
N THR A 62 -4.27 4.79 -16.01
CA THR A 62 -5.42 5.63 -15.68
C THR A 62 -6.24 5.04 -14.54
N TYR A 63 -6.38 3.72 -14.52
CA TYR A 63 -7.05 2.98 -13.45
C TYR A 63 -6.31 3.14 -12.12
N ILE A 64 -5.02 2.82 -12.06
CA ILE A 64 -4.23 2.94 -10.82
C ILE A 64 -4.17 4.39 -10.32
N ARG A 65 -4.08 5.37 -11.23
CA ARG A 65 -4.17 6.79 -10.87
C ARG A 65 -5.50 7.12 -10.19
N ALA A 66 -6.62 6.62 -10.71
CA ALA A 66 -7.93 6.82 -10.12
C ALA A 66 -8.06 6.12 -8.76
N VAL A 67 -7.55 4.89 -8.62
CA VAL A 67 -7.51 4.14 -7.35
C VAL A 67 -6.69 4.90 -6.30
N ALA A 68 -5.51 5.41 -6.64
CA ALA A 68 -4.68 6.20 -5.72
C ALA A 68 -5.43 7.43 -5.20
N LYS A 69 -6.10 8.16 -6.10
CA LYS A 69 -6.95 9.29 -5.72
C LYS A 69 -8.06 8.87 -4.75
N GLN A 70 -8.81 7.84 -5.11
CA GLN A 70 -9.94 7.34 -4.33
C GLN A 70 -9.51 6.88 -2.94
N VAL A 71 -8.40 6.16 -2.84
CA VAL A 71 -7.87 5.66 -1.56
C VAL A 71 -7.42 6.83 -0.68
N GLU A 72 -6.70 7.81 -1.25
CA GLU A 72 -6.30 9.01 -0.51
C GLU A 72 -7.53 9.71 0.08
N GLU A 73 -8.52 10.02 -0.76
CA GLU A 73 -9.73 10.76 -0.38
C GLU A 73 -10.60 10.00 0.64
N SER A 74 -10.79 8.70 0.46
CA SER A 74 -11.64 7.88 1.34
C SER A 74 -10.99 7.54 2.69
N THR A 75 -9.66 7.50 2.78
CA THR A 75 -8.95 7.11 4.01
C THR A 75 -8.36 8.30 4.79
N ARG A 76 -8.39 9.51 4.21
CA ARG A 76 -7.73 10.70 4.75
C ARG A 76 -8.08 10.99 6.19
N GLU A 77 -9.37 11.05 6.50
CA GLU A 77 -9.84 11.44 7.84
C GLU A 77 -9.43 10.43 8.92
N ALA A 78 -9.37 9.15 8.59
CA ALA A 78 -8.88 8.12 9.50
C ALA A 78 -7.36 8.26 9.74
N ARG A 79 -6.59 8.63 8.71
CA ARG A 79 -5.14 8.79 8.80
C ARG A 79 -4.71 10.07 9.51
N ARG A 80 -5.43 11.18 9.34
CA ARG A 80 -5.14 12.47 10.02
C ARG A 80 -5.11 12.37 11.54
N ARG A 81 -5.90 11.46 12.12
CA ARG A 81 -5.94 11.21 13.58
C ARG A 81 -4.64 10.63 14.15
N ARG A 82 -3.68 10.23 13.32
CA ARG A 82 -2.40 9.62 13.72
C ARG A 82 -1.19 10.56 13.58
N GLU A 83 -1.43 11.88 13.51
CA GLU A 83 -0.45 12.98 13.62
C GLU A 83 0.62 13.12 12.52
N ALA A 84 0.86 12.10 11.68
CA ALA A 84 1.79 12.19 10.56
C ALA A 84 1.06 12.40 9.21
N GLN A 85 1.40 13.49 8.50
CA GLN A 85 1.06 13.61 7.09
C GLN A 85 1.68 12.44 6.33
N SER A 86 0.84 11.68 5.63
CA SER A 86 1.24 10.53 4.84
C SER A 86 0.70 10.65 3.42
N ARG A 87 1.43 10.08 2.48
CA ARG A 87 0.94 9.82 1.12
C ARG A 87 0.57 8.36 0.98
N VAL A 88 -0.38 8.05 0.12
CA VAL A 88 -0.62 6.67 -0.32
C VAL A 88 0.12 6.43 -1.62
N GLU A 89 0.74 5.27 -1.77
CA GLU A 89 1.40 4.83 -2.99
C GLU A 89 0.72 3.54 -3.45
N VAL A 90 0.02 3.60 -4.58
CA VAL A 90 -0.68 2.45 -5.14
C VAL A 90 0.15 1.88 -6.28
N HIS A 91 0.58 0.64 -6.12
CA HIS A 91 1.32 -0.15 -7.09
C HIS A 91 0.36 -1.09 -7.83
N GLY A 92 0.41 -1.07 -9.16
CA GLY A 92 -0.30 -2.04 -9.98
C GLY A 92 0.37 -3.41 -9.92
N LEU A 93 -0.36 -4.43 -9.46
CA LEU A 93 0.07 -5.83 -9.43
C LEU A 93 -1.02 -6.68 -10.09
N PRO A 94 -1.20 -6.60 -11.41
CA PRO A 94 -2.28 -7.33 -12.08
C PRO A 94 -2.15 -8.83 -11.84
N LEU A 95 -3.16 -9.40 -11.17
CA LEU A 95 -3.29 -10.83 -10.93
C LEU A 95 -4.60 -11.34 -11.54
N PRO A 96 -4.66 -12.62 -11.97
CA PRO A 96 -5.89 -13.22 -12.46
C PRO A 96 -7.02 -13.15 -11.41
N ALA A 97 -8.27 -12.94 -11.86
CA ALA A 97 -9.41 -12.82 -10.95
C ALA A 97 -9.66 -14.08 -10.10
N GLY A 98 -9.35 -15.27 -10.63
CA GLY A 98 -9.58 -16.56 -9.97
C GLY A 98 -8.48 -17.04 -9.02
N ILE A 99 -7.45 -16.25 -8.76
CA ILE A 99 -6.40 -16.64 -7.81
C ILE A 99 -6.92 -16.60 -6.37
N PRO A 100 -6.66 -17.63 -5.54
CA PRO A 100 -7.06 -17.64 -4.14
C PRO A 100 -6.42 -16.49 -3.34
N ASP A 101 -7.13 -15.99 -2.32
CA ASP A 101 -6.66 -14.87 -1.51
C ASP A 101 -5.34 -15.14 -0.79
N ALA A 102 -5.11 -16.37 -0.34
CA ALA A 102 -3.85 -16.76 0.28
C ALA A 102 -2.65 -16.64 -0.68
N GLU A 103 -2.85 -17.03 -1.94
CA GLU A 103 -1.83 -16.94 -2.98
C GLU A 103 -1.64 -15.48 -3.44
N ARG A 104 -2.73 -14.72 -3.57
CA ARG A 104 -2.72 -13.27 -3.80
C ARG A 104 -1.90 -12.54 -2.73
N ALA A 105 -2.13 -12.86 -1.46
CA ALA A 105 -1.41 -12.27 -0.33
C ALA A 105 0.09 -12.66 -0.33
N ALA A 106 0.42 -13.91 -0.67
CA ALA A 106 1.81 -14.36 -0.79
C ALA A 106 2.58 -13.58 -1.87
N LEU A 107 1.96 -13.36 -3.04
CA LEU A 107 2.52 -12.57 -4.13
C LEU A 107 2.75 -11.10 -3.74
N CYS A 108 1.81 -10.50 -3.01
CA CYS A 108 1.99 -9.16 -2.44
C CYS A 108 3.16 -9.11 -1.44
N ALA A 109 3.26 -10.10 -0.55
CA ALA A 109 4.31 -10.17 0.46
C ALA A 109 5.71 -10.32 -0.15
N GLU A 110 5.85 -11.10 -1.23
CA GLU A 110 7.13 -11.24 -1.95
C GLU A 110 7.64 -9.89 -2.48
N ARG A 111 6.73 -9.06 -3.00
CA ARG A 111 7.04 -7.73 -3.54
C ARG A 111 7.46 -6.74 -2.45
N LEU A 112 6.83 -6.82 -1.28
CA LEU A 112 7.23 -6.06 -0.09
C LEU A 112 8.59 -6.53 0.45
N GLY A 113 8.82 -7.84 0.50
CA GLY A 113 10.00 -8.49 1.09
C GLY A 113 11.33 -8.21 0.37
N ARG A 114 11.30 -7.65 -0.85
CA ARG A 114 12.50 -7.15 -1.53
C ARG A 114 13.09 -5.87 -0.89
N ARG A 115 12.44 -5.30 0.13
CA ARG A 115 13.06 -4.36 1.07
C ARG A 115 13.26 -5.03 2.43
N GLY A 116 14.41 -5.69 2.61
CA GLY A 116 15.00 -5.83 3.95
C GLY A 116 14.44 -6.89 4.90
N LEU A 117 13.93 -8.02 4.42
CA LEU A 117 13.89 -9.24 5.24
C LEU A 117 14.88 -10.24 4.67
N THR A 118 16.16 -10.09 5.03
CA THR A 118 17.04 -11.24 5.04
C THR A 118 16.39 -12.29 5.93
N SER A 119 16.19 -13.45 5.34
CA SER A 119 15.69 -14.67 5.96
C SER A 119 16.37 -14.92 7.32
N SER A 120 15.73 -14.53 8.41
CA SER A 120 16.00 -15.05 9.75
C SER A 120 14.72 -15.04 10.55
N SER A 121 13.79 -15.91 10.14
CA SER A 121 12.89 -16.65 11.05
C SER A 121 11.83 -17.38 10.22
N ARG A 122 12.24 -18.35 9.40
CA ARG A 122 11.37 -19.52 9.20
C ARG A 122 11.75 -20.50 10.29
N ARG A 123 11.01 -20.51 11.41
CA ARG A 123 11.04 -21.68 12.29
C ARG A 123 10.40 -22.83 11.50
N PRO A 124 11.07 -23.97 11.34
CA PRO A 124 10.42 -25.16 10.79
C PRO A 124 9.31 -25.59 11.76
N LEU A 125 8.08 -25.70 11.28
CA LEU A 125 7.07 -26.51 11.95
C LEU A 125 7.49 -27.96 11.76
N THR A 126 8.11 -28.55 12.78
CA THR A 126 8.35 -29.99 12.82
C THR A 126 7.01 -30.72 12.94
N PRO A 127 6.67 -31.66 12.05
CA PRO A 127 5.56 -32.57 12.28
C PRO A 127 6.08 -33.71 13.15
N GLY A 128 5.99 -33.55 14.47
CA GLY A 128 6.29 -34.60 15.44
C GLY A 128 5.02 -35.24 15.95
N GLY A 129 4.40 -36.09 15.12
CA GLY A 129 3.43 -37.06 15.61
C GLY A 129 4.14 -38.05 16.52
N SER A 130 3.71 -38.16 17.77
CA SER A 130 4.07 -39.30 18.62
C SER A 130 2.79 -40.00 19.01
N THR A 131 2.72 -41.22 18.49
CA THR A 131 1.70 -42.25 18.63
C THR A 131 1.59 -42.77 20.06
N ALA A 132 0.34 -43.03 20.46
CA ALA A 132 -0.12 -44.13 21.32
C ALA A 132 0.80 -44.59 22.46
N SER A 133 0.41 -44.26 23.69
CA SER A 133 0.74 -45.04 24.86
C SER A 133 -0.29 -46.15 25.00
N SER A 134 0.12 -47.40 24.77
CA SER A 134 -0.61 -48.60 25.17
C SER A 134 0.25 -49.36 26.17
N ASP A 135 -0.35 -49.67 27.31
CA ASP A 135 0.14 -50.60 28.33
C ASP A 135 0.58 -51.94 27.72
N LEU A 136 1.65 -52.57 28.25
CA LEU A 136 1.62 -53.96 28.76
C LEU A 136 2.99 -54.43 29.34
N GLU A 137 2.93 -54.97 30.57
CA GLU A 137 3.71 -56.05 31.22
C GLU A 137 5.26 -56.02 31.32
N LYS A 138 5.74 -55.94 32.58
CA LYS A 138 6.30 -57.12 33.30
C LYS A 138 6.34 -56.90 34.81
#